data_AF-A0A0R3SNZ3-F1
#
_entry.id   AF-A0A0R3SNZ3-F1
#
_cell.length_a   1.000
_cell.length_b   1.000
_cell.length_c   1.000
_cell.angle_alpha   90.00
_cell.angle_beta   90.00
_cell.angle_gamma   90.00
#
_symmetry.space_group_name_H-M   'P 1'
#
loop_
_entity.id
_entity.type
_entity.pdbx_description
1 polymer ?
#
loop_
_entity_poly.entity_id
_entity_poly.type
_entity_poly.pdbx_seq_one_letter_code
_entity_poly.pdbx_strand_id
1 'polypeptide(L)'
;MDQLDRINGASNSFEGWGGEDDDLWQRIQMIGMKVVKPDKIKGQFYEGNFYHSRDKNPNRKKLLNRPNRKSLMLNDGLRQVNYTLESRVNYNTFVWLLLNI
;
A
#
# COMPACT_ATOMS: atom_id res chain seq x y z
N MET A 1 3.56 16.18 -2.39
CA MET A 1 4.47 15.10 -2.81
C MET A 1 5.46 14.69 -1.70
N ASP A 2 5.81 15.55 -0.74
CA ASP A 2 6.78 15.24 0.34
C ASP A 2 6.54 13.93 1.14
N GLN A 3 5.29 13.59 1.48
CA GLN A 3 5.02 12.48 2.42
C GLN A 3 5.34 11.08 1.84
N LEU A 4 4.96 10.82 0.59
CA LEU A 4 5.17 9.51 -0.05
C LEU A 4 6.65 9.26 -0.32
N ASP A 5 7.39 10.28 -0.76
CA ASP A 5 8.83 10.16 -1.02
C ASP A 5 9.64 9.85 0.24
N ARG A 6 9.22 10.38 1.39
CA ARG A 6 9.85 10.16 2.70
C ARG A 6 9.73 8.72 3.19
N ILE A 7 8.67 8.01 2.80
CA ILE A 7 8.47 6.59 3.12
C ILE A 7 8.83 5.65 1.96
N ASN A 8 9.31 6.19 0.84
CA ASN A 8 9.52 5.44 -0.39
C ASN A 8 8.26 4.69 -0.85
N GLY A 9 7.07 5.30 -0.74
CA GLY A 9 5.79 4.66 -1.06
C GLY A 9 5.50 3.37 -0.27
N ALA A 10 4.61 2.54 -0.84
CA ALA A 10 4.27 1.22 -0.32
C ALA A 10 5.31 0.17 -0.72
N SER A 11 5.34 -0.96 -0.01
CA SER A 11 6.16 -2.13 -0.32
C SER A 11 5.68 -2.84 -1.59
N ASN A 12 6.61 -3.28 -2.44
CA ASN A 12 6.33 -4.13 -3.60
C ASN A 12 6.33 -5.64 -3.23
N SER A 13 6.65 -6.00 -1.99
CA SER A 13 6.80 -7.41 -1.55
C SER A 13 5.47 -8.12 -1.19
N PHE A 14 4.34 -7.41 -1.14
CA PHE A 14 3.07 -7.98 -0.68
C PHE A 14 2.16 -8.33 -1.85
N GLU A 15 1.93 -9.63 -2.03
CA GLU A 15 0.95 -10.19 -2.96
C GLU A 15 -0.20 -10.84 -2.19
N GLY A 16 -1.42 -10.84 -2.76
CA GLY A 16 -2.60 -11.35 -2.08
C GLY A 16 -3.06 -10.48 -0.90
N TRP A 17 -3.98 -10.99 -0.08
CA TRP A 17 -4.60 -10.20 0.98
C TRP A 17 -3.76 -10.15 2.26
N GLY A 18 -3.41 -8.93 2.66
CA GLY A 18 -3.06 -8.52 4.02
C GLY A 18 -1.57 -8.33 4.30
N GLY A 19 -1.30 -7.35 5.18
CA GLY A 19 0.03 -7.01 5.71
C GLY A 19 0.68 -5.81 5.03
N GLU A 20 0.22 -5.41 3.84
CA GLU A 20 0.71 -4.26 3.08
C GLU A 20 0.37 -2.92 3.78
N ASP A 21 -0.85 -2.79 4.30
CA ASP A 21 -1.28 -1.60 5.05
C ASP A 21 -0.58 -1.51 6.41
N ASP A 22 -0.30 -2.67 7.03
CA ASP A 22 0.46 -2.75 8.28
C ASP A 22 1.93 -2.33 8.06
N ASP A 23 2.55 -2.73 6.94
CA ASP A 23 3.89 -2.28 6.54
C ASP A 23 3.90 -0.77 6.26
N LEU A 24 2.90 -0.26 5.54
CA LEU A 24 2.76 1.17 5.27
C LEU A 24 2.65 1.98 6.57
N TRP A 25 1.86 1.50 7.54
CA TRP A 25 1.79 2.09 8.87
C TRP A 25 3.16 2.08 9.58
N GLN A 26 3.90 0.97 9.52
CA GLN A 26 5.24 0.89 10.11
C GLN A 26 6.21 1.90 9.48
N ARG A 27 6.18 2.10 8.16
CA ARG A 27 6.99 3.11 7.46
C ARG A 27 6.69 4.52 7.96
N ILE A 28 5.42 4.86 8.09
CA ILE A 28 4.95 6.16 8.61
C ILE A 28 5.47 6.37 10.05
N GLN A 29 5.36 5.36 10.91
CA GLN A 29 5.84 5.40 12.29
C GLN A 29 7.36 5.61 12.36
N MET A 30 8.13 4.90 11.53
CA MET A 30 9.59 4.97 11.51
C MET A 30 10.15 6.37 11.22
N ILE A 31 9.43 7.17 10.43
CA ILE A 31 9.85 8.54 10.09
C ILE A 31 9.17 9.61 10.97
N GLY A 32 8.47 9.19 12.03
CA GLY A 32 7.80 10.09 12.98
C GLY A 32 6.66 10.90 12.38
N MET A 33 6.05 10.44 11.28
CA MET A 33 4.96 11.16 10.63
C MET A 33 3.65 10.91 11.38
N LYS A 34 2.91 11.99 11.66
CA LYS A 34 1.61 11.92 12.33
C LYS A 34 0.51 11.56 11.33
N VAL A 35 -0.38 10.67 11.73
CA VAL A 35 -1.58 10.35 10.96
C VAL A 35 -2.75 11.18 11.45
N VAL A 36 -3.34 11.94 10.54
CA VAL A 36 -4.57 12.68 10.76
C VAL A 36 -5.74 11.76 10.47
N LYS A 37 -6.67 11.66 11.43
CA LYS A 37 -7.91 10.90 11.26
C LYS A 37 -9.09 11.86 11.36
N PRO A 38 -10.10 11.72 10.50
CA PRO A 38 -11.33 12.49 10.63
C PRO A 38 -12.05 12.11 11.93
N ASP A 39 -12.98 12.99 12.35
CA ASP A 39 -13.89 12.67 13.44
C ASP A 39 -14.68 11.38 13.14
N LYS A 40 -14.98 10.60 14.18
CA LYS A 40 -15.62 9.28 14.06
C LYS A 40 -16.99 9.31 13.41
N ILE A 41 -17.71 10.43 13.47
CA ILE A 41 -19.02 10.57 12.82
C ILE A 41 -18.84 10.90 11.34
N LYS A 42 -17.85 11.73 11.00
CA LYS A 42 -17.60 12.17 9.62
C LYS A 42 -16.78 11.18 8.79
N GLY A 43 -16.01 10.31 9.44
CA GLY A 43 -15.13 9.32 8.80
C GLY A 43 -15.74 7.94 8.61
N GLN A 44 -17.06 7.81 8.56
CA GLN A 44 -17.74 6.53 8.40
C GLN A 44 -17.85 6.15 6.93
N PHE A 45 -17.59 4.89 6.62
CA PHE A 45 -17.72 4.32 5.29
C PHE A 45 -18.54 3.04 5.36
N TYR A 46 -19.30 2.76 4.30
CA TYR A 46 -20.02 1.50 4.14
C TYR A 46 -19.19 0.55 3.28
N GLU A 47 -19.03 -0.68 3.74
CA GLU A 47 -18.47 -1.75 2.92
C GLU A 47 -19.60 -2.44 2.15
N GLY A 48 -19.60 -2.29 0.82
CA GLY A 48 -20.69 -2.78 -0.03
C GLY A 48 -20.81 -4.30 -0.09
N ASN A 49 -19.77 -5.04 0.27
CA ASN A 49 -19.78 -6.49 0.34
C ASN A 49 -19.01 -7.00 1.56
N PHE A 50 -19.70 -7.25 2.66
CA PHE A 50 -19.12 -7.75 3.90
C PHE A 50 -18.62 -9.21 3.82
N TYR A 51 -19.04 -9.98 2.81
CA TYR A 51 -18.76 -11.41 2.69
C TYR A 51 -17.70 -11.75 1.64
N HIS A 52 -16.97 -10.76 1.12
CA HIS A 52 -15.93 -11.00 0.13
C HIS A 52 -14.88 -11.98 0.67
N SER A 53 -14.52 -12.98 -0.15
CA SER A 53 -13.42 -13.87 0.17
C SER A 53 -12.12 -13.09 0.15
N ARG A 54 -11.23 -13.40 1.09
CA ARG A 54 -9.89 -12.80 1.19
C ARG A 54 -8.90 -13.89 0.87
N ASP A 55 -8.20 -13.77 -0.24
CA ASP A 55 -7.11 -14.68 -0.59
C ASP A 55 -5.88 -14.34 0.27
N LYS A 56 -5.92 -14.80 1.53
CA LYS A 56 -4.96 -14.38 2.54
C LYS A 56 -3.58 -14.94 2.20
N ASN A 57 -2.61 -14.05 2.02
CA ASN A 57 -1.22 -14.48 1.86
C ASN A 57 -0.76 -15.22 3.14
N PRO A 58 -0.37 -16.51 3.06
CA PRO A 58 0.07 -17.27 4.23
C PRO A 58 1.37 -16.71 4.82
N ASN A 59 2.19 -16.07 4.00
CA ASN A 59 3.48 -15.50 4.37
C ASN A 59 3.40 -14.06 4.89
N ARG A 60 2.22 -13.41 4.91
CA ARG A 60 2.09 -11.99 5.31
C ARG A 60 2.73 -11.64 6.65
N LYS A 61 2.61 -12.52 7.65
CA LYS A 61 3.23 -12.32 8.97
C LYS A 61 4.76 -12.37 8.89
N LYS A 62 5.31 -13.24 8.05
CA LYS A 62 6.76 -13.34 7.83
C LYS A 62 7.27 -12.10 7.11
N LEU A 63 6.55 -11.62 6.09
CA LEU A 63 6.87 -10.39 5.37
C LEU A 63 6.86 -9.16 6.28
N LEU A 64 5.85 -9.04 7.13
CA LEU A 64 5.68 -7.92 8.07
C LEU A 64 6.73 -7.89 9.20
N ASN A 65 7.22 -9.07 9.61
CA ASN A 65 8.17 -9.21 10.72
C ASN A 65 9.63 -9.31 10.26
N ARG A 66 9.94 -8.96 9.00
CA ARG A 66 11.32 -8.94 8.52
C ARG A 66 12.17 -7.95 9.36
N PRO A 67 13.40 -8.32 9.74
CA PRO A 67 14.30 -7.42 10.44
C PRO A 67 14.79 -6.29 9.52
N ASN A 68 15.47 -5.29 10.07
CA ASN A 68 16.08 -4.18 9.31
C ASN A 68 15.09 -3.37 8.46
N ARG A 69 13.90 -3.07 9.02
CA ARG A 69 12.80 -2.36 8.35
C ARG A 69 13.19 -1.05 7.67
N LYS A 70 14.11 -0.27 8.25
CA LYS A 70 14.63 0.95 7.60
C LYS A 70 15.34 0.65 6.29
N SER A 71 16.16 -0.39 6.26
CA SER A 71 16.83 -0.83 5.03
C SER A 71 15.82 -1.36 4.02
N LEU A 72 14.82 -2.15 4.47
CA LEU A 72 13.75 -2.63 3.59
C LEU A 72 12.99 -1.47 2.95
N MET A 73 12.51 -0.50 3.73
CA MET A 73 11.82 0.68 3.20
C MET A 73 12.65 1.43 2.16
N LEU A 74 13.96 1.55 2.34
CA LEU A 74 14.83 2.25 1.38
C LEU A 74 15.06 1.49 0.07
N ASN A 75 14.98 0.15 0.12
CA ASN A 75 15.28 -0.73 -1.01
C ASN A 75 14.05 -1.41 -1.62
N ASP A 76 12.87 -1.17 -1.06
CA ASP A 76 11.59 -1.75 -1.51
C ASP A 76 10.50 -0.67 -1.45
N GLY A 77 10.08 -0.19 -2.61
CA GLY A 77 8.91 0.67 -2.77
C GLY A 77 8.93 1.50 -4.03
N LEU A 78 8.51 2.76 -3.95
CA LEU A 78 8.27 3.66 -5.09
C LEU A 78 9.48 3.81 -6.01
N ARG A 79 10.70 3.88 -5.47
CA ARG A 79 11.94 4.01 -6.27
C ARG A 79 12.38 2.70 -6.91
N GLN A 80 11.76 1.57 -6.55
CA GLN A 80 12.14 0.23 -7.00
C GLN A 80 11.00 -0.51 -7.72
N VAL A 81 9.80 0.07 -7.77
CA VAL A 81 8.68 -0.55 -8.47
C VAL A 81 9.03 -0.68 -9.95
N ASN A 82 8.83 -1.86 -10.50
CA ASN A 82 9.04 -2.15 -11.90
C ASN A 82 7.70 -2.58 -12.49
N TYR A 83 7.29 -1.96 -13.59
CA TYR A 83 6.08 -2.32 -14.29
C TYR A 83 6.15 -1.83 -15.74
N THR A 84 5.38 -2.46 -16.62
CA THR A 84 5.15 -2.01 -18.00
C THR A 84 3.71 -1.56 -18.15
N LEU A 85 3.49 -0.39 -18.75
CA LEU A 85 2.15 0.07 -19.11
C LEU A 85 1.73 -0.64 -20.41
N GLU A 86 0.77 -1.55 -20.29
CA GLU A 86 0.24 -2.33 -21.43
C GLU A 86 -0.91 -1.58 -22.12
N SER A 87 -1.77 -0.90 -21.36
CA SER A 87 -2.90 -0.15 -21.92
C SER A 87 -3.31 1.02 -21.04
N ARG A 88 -3.74 2.10 -21.70
CA ARG A 88 -4.34 3.27 -21.07
C ARG A 88 -5.62 3.64 -21.81
N VAL A 89 -6.72 3.71 -21.07
CA VAL A 89 -8.02 4.15 -21.59
C VAL A 89 -8.49 5.35 -20.77
N ASN A 90 -8.75 6.47 -21.43
CA ASN A 90 -9.31 7.65 -20.78
C ASN A 90 -10.84 7.63 -20.96
N TYR A 91 -11.58 7.35 -19.90
CA TYR A 91 -13.03 7.53 -19.85
C TYR A 91 -13.37 8.95 -19.41
N ASN A 92 -14.64 9.32 -19.54
CA ASN A 92 -15.09 10.66 -19.14
C ASN A 92 -14.90 10.96 -17.65
N THR A 93 -14.88 9.92 -16.80
CA THR A 93 -14.87 10.06 -15.33
C THR A 93 -13.63 9.48 -14.65
N PHE A 94 -12.85 8.63 -15.34
CA PHE A 94 -11.63 8.04 -14.79
C PHE A 94 -10.67 7.61 -15.91
N VAL A 95 -9.41 7.36 -15.53
CA VAL A 95 -8.42 6.74 -16.41
C VAL A 95 -8.22 5.31 -15.92
N TRP A 96 -8.31 4.36 -16.84
CA TRP A 96 -7.97 2.97 -16.57
C TRP A 96 -6.57 2.67 -17.12
N LEU A 97 -5.75 2.01 -16.29
CA LEU A 97 -4.40 1.59 -16.64
C LEU A 97 -4.29 0.09 -16.45
N LEU A 98 -3.84 -0.62 -17.49
CA LEU A 98 -3.41 -2.00 -17.40
C LEU A 98 -1.89 -2.03 -17.27
N LEU A 99 -1.41 -2.64 -16.19
CA LEU A 99 0.01 -2.75 -15.89
C LEU A 99 0.40 -4.22 -15.87
N ASN A 100 1.57 -4.51 -16.41
CA ASN A 100 2.29 -5.76 -16.20
C ASN A 100 3.32 -5.51 -15.09
N ILE A 101 3.16 -6.19 -13.96
CA ILE A 101 3.93 -6.01 -12.71
C ILE A 101 4.80 -7.24 -12.45
#